data_AF-A0A2N5DFN7-F1
#
_entry.id   AF-A0A2N5DFN7-F1
#
_cell.length_a   1.000
_cell.length_b   1.000
_cell.length_c   1.000
_cell.angle_alpha   90.00
_cell.angle_beta   90.00
_cell.angle_gamma   90.00
#
_symmetry.space_group_name_H-M   'P 1'
#
loop_
_entity.id
_entity.type
_entity.pdbx_description
1 polymer ?
#
loop_
_entity_poly.entity_id
_entity_poly.type
_entity_poly.pdbx_seq_one_letter_code
_entity_poly.pdbx_strand_id
1 'polypeptide(L)'
;MVNRRKLMLSHDGVRIYHSWKGGRALTWWYALAPDHDAEGGGRDFDIRRLPEAYLAGLDLDMARVADAAQTLKAYERMLDAHREVLRRAIDARHDFEASVARDHRKGGAWTWLRRAIGR
;
A
#
# COMPACT_ATOMS: atom_id res chain seq x y z
N MET A 1 8.25 22.20 -3.30
CA MET A 1 9.13 21.24 -2.60
C MET A 1 8.45 19.89 -2.71
N VAL A 2 8.98 18.97 -3.52
CA VAL A 2 8.34 17.65 -3.74
C VAL A 2 8.52 16.83 -2.47
N ASN A 3 7.43 16.42 -1.84
CA ASN A 3 7.52 15.65 -0.61
C ASN A 3 7.89 14.20 -0.97
N ARG A 4 9.16 13.81 -0.76
CA ARG A 4 9.63 12.47 -1.12
C ARG A 4 9.07 11.41 -0.17
N ARG A 5 8.46 10.38 -0.74
CA ARG A 5 7.92 9.24 0.03
C ARG A 5 9.06 8.46 0.69
N LYS A 6 8.83 8.00 1.92
CA LYS A 6 9.77 7.15 2.66
C LYS A 6 9.86 5.76 2.01
N LEU A 7 11.09 5.28 1.74
CA LEU A 7 11.36 3.93 1.27
C LEU A 7 10.92 2.88 2.31
N MET A 8 10.14 1.90 1.89
CA MET A 8 9.68 0.78 2.73
C MET A 8 10.51 -0.48 2.50
N LEU A 9 10.78 -0.79 1.22
CA LEU A 9 11.50 -1.99 0.81
C LEU A 9 12.27 -1.70 -0.48
N SER A 10 13.51 -2.20 -0.55
CA SER A 10 14.29 -2.32 -1.80
C SER A 10 14.78 -3.75 -1.88
N HIS A 11 14.35 -4.49 -2.91
CA HIS A 11 14.65 -5.91 -3.07
C HIS A 11 14.65 -6.26 -4.55
N ASP A 12 15.66 -7.00 -5.01
CA ASP A 12 15.87 -7.38 -6.43
C ASP A 12 15.63 -6.25 -7.45
N GLY A 13 16.17 -5.05 -7.18
CA GLY A 13 16.01 -3.87 -8.04
C GLY A 13 14.64 -3.18 -7.97
N VAL A 14 13.64 -3.79 -7.33
CA VAL A 14 12.33 -3.19 -7.09
C VAL A 14 12.37 -2.32 -5.83
N ARG A 15 11.83 -1.10 -5.93
CA ARG A 15 11.70 -0.15 -4.81
C ARG A 15 10.24 0.13 -4.52
N ILE A 16 9.86 -0.09 -3.26
CA ILE A 16 8.51 0.13 -2.75
C ILE A 16 8.57 1.15 -1.62
N TYR A 17 7.68 2.14 -1.68
CA TYR A 17 7.62 3.28 -0.76
C TYR A 17 6.32 3.26 0.03
N HIS A 18 6.31 3.90 1.19
CA HIS A 18 5.07 4.13 1.93
C HIS A 18 4.13 5.05 1.14
N SER A 19 2.85 4.72 1.11
CA SER A 19 1.81 5.62 0.61
C SER A 19 1.27 6.52 1.73
N TRP A 20 0.83 7.72 1.37
CA TRP A 20 0.40 8.76 2.31
C TRP A 20 -0.90 9.40 1.82
N LYS A 21 -1.73 9.85 2.77
CA LYS A 21 -2.88 10.73 2.52
C LYS A 21 -2.75 11.96 3.42
N GLY A 22 -2.49 13.12 2.82
CA GLY A 22 -2.02 14.29 3.56
C GLY A 22 -0.73 13.96 4.34
N GLY A 23 -0.70 14.25 5.64
CA GLY A 23 0.45 13.99 6.51
C GLY A 23 0.51 12.61 7.16
N ARG A 24 -0.36 11.66 6.80
CA ARG A 24 -0.45 10.34 7.46
C ARG A 24 -0.16 9.20 6.49
N ALA A 25 0.70 8.26 6.92
CA ALA A 25 0.95 7.03 6.18
C ALA A 25 -0.30 6.15 6.18
N LEU A 26 -0.58 5.53 5.04
CA LEU A 26 -1.66 4.57 4.89
C LEU A 26 -1.13 3.17 5.17
N THR A 27 -1.63 2.54 6.24
CA THR A 27 -1.13 1.26 6.77
C THR A 27 -0.98 0.16 5.72
N TRP A 28 -1.96 0.03 4.83
CA TRP A 28 -2.06 -1.07 3.86
C TRP A 28 -1.66 -0.68 2.43
N TRP A 29 -1.28 0.58 2.21
CA TRP A 29 -1.04 1.10 0.87
C TRP A 29 0.42 1.42 0.64
N TYR A 30 0.90 1.04 -0.54
CA TYR A 30 2.29 1.18 -0.95
C TYR A 30 2.40 1.78 -2.33
N ALA A 31 3.58 2.33 -2.61
CA ALA A 31 3.86 3.15 -3.77
C ALA A 31 5.05 2.61 -4.57
N LEU A 32 4.98 2.71 -5.90
CA LEU A 32 6.08 2.33 -6.80
C LEU A 32 7.00 3.51 -7.20
N ALA A 33 6.65 4.73 -6.82
CA ALA A 33 7.43 5.94 -7.12
C ALA A 33 7.71 6.74 -5.85
N PRO A 34 8.92 7.33 -5.73
CA PRO A 34 9.29 8.19 -4.61
C PRO A 34 8.62 9.57 -4.67
N ASP A 35 8.38 10.06 -5.89
CA ASP A 35 7.91 11.41 -6.17
C ASP A 35 6.43 11.36 -6.52
N HIS A 36 5.57 11.53 -5.51
CA HIS A 36 4.16 11.79 -5.75
C HIS A 36 3.61 12.60 -4.57
N ASP A 37 3.22 13.84 -4.85
CA ASP A 37 2.54 14.71 -3.88
C ASP A 37 1.22 14.02 -3.50
N ALA A 38 1.07 13.75 -2.21
CA ALA A 38 0.13 12.78 -1.70
C ALA A 38 -1.35 13.22 -1.87
N GLU A 39 -2.05 12.64 -2.85
CA GLU A 39 -3.48 12.31 -2.78
C GLU A 39 -3.87 11.33 -3.90
N GLY A 40 -3.81 10.01 -3.64
CA GLY A 40 -4.41 8.97 -4.49
C GLY A 40 -4.06 9.02 -5.99
N GLY A 41 -2.94 9.65 -6.36
CA GLY A 41 -2.76 10.23 -7.69
C GLY A 41 -1.87 9.45 -8.66
N GLY A 42 -1.49 8.21 -8.33
CA GLY A 42 -0.97 7.30 -9.35
C GLY A 42 0.43 6.82 -9.06
N ARG A 43 0.49 5.79 -8.22
CA ARG A 43 1.14 4.48 -8.45
C ARG A 43 1.12 3.72 -7.13
N ASP A 44 -0.06 3.78 -6.51
CA ASP A 44 -0.32 3.24 -5.19
C ASP A 44 -1.16 1.96 -5.32
N PHE A 45 -0.87 0.95 -4.52
CA PHE A 45 -1.60 -0.31 -4.47
C PHE A 45 -1.83 -0.75 -3.02
N ASP A 46 -2.91 -1.49 -2.80
CA ASP A 46 -3.28 -2.08 -1.52
C ASP A 46 -2.67 -3.49 -1.41
N ILE A 47 -1.79 -3.70 -0.42
CA ILE A 47 -1.10 -4.99 -0.22
C ILE A 47 -2.08 -6.14 -0.01
N ARG A 48 -3.26 -5.87 0.56
CA ARG A 48 -4.29 -6.88 0.84
C ARG A 48 -4.96 -7.41 -0.42
N ARG A 49 -4.75 -6.73 -1.55
CA ARG A 49 -5.30 -7.13 -2.86
C ARG A 49 -4.31 -7.94 -3.67
N LEU A 50 -3.08 -8.15 -3.20
CA LEU A 50 -2.14 -9.04 -3.87
C LEU A 50 -2.75 -10.46 -3.99
N PRO A 51 -2.30 -11.26 -4.99
CA PRO A 51 -2.70 -12.65 -5.09
C PRO A 51 -2.55 -13.41 -3.75
N GLU A 52 -3.53 -14.25 -3.44
CA GLU A 52 -3.62 -14.97 -2.16
C GLU A 52 -2.34 -15.76 -1.84
N ALA A 53 -1.67 -16.29 -2.87
CA ALA A 53 -0.40 -17.00 -2.76
C ALA A 53 0.71 -16.20 -2.04
N TYR A 54 0.63 -14.87 -2.03
CA TYR A 54 1.63 -14.01 -1.38
C TYR A 54 1.21 -13.55 0.01
N LEU A 55 -0.07 -13.64 0.37
CA LEU A 55 -0.64 -13.08 1.60
C LEU A 55 -0.40 -13.95 2.84
N ALA A 56 0.23 -15.13 2.70
CA ALA A 56 0.46 -16.04 3.81
C ALA A 56 1.23 -15.36 4.97
N GLY A 57 0.65 -15.32 6.16
CA GLY A 57 1.27 -14.66 7.33
C GLY A 57 1.04 -13.14 7.41
N LEU A 58 0.24 -12.57 6.50
CA LEU A 58 -0.28 -11.22 6.64
C LEU A 58 -1.46 -11.25 7.61
N ASP A 59 -1.26 -10.72 8.82
CA ASP A 59 -2.34 -10.58 9.80
C ASP A 59 -3.26 -9.41 9.42
N LEU A 60 -4.39 -9.72 8.78
CA LEU A 60 -5.40 -8.74 8.36
C LEU A 60 -6.26 -8.21 9.53
N ASP A 61 -6.24 -8.91 10.66
CA ASP A 61 -7.13 -8.70 11.80
C ASP A 61 -6.44 -8.03 12.99
N MET A 62 -5.31 -7.34 12.76
CA MET A 62 -4.59 -6.64 13.83
C MET A 62 -5.52 -5.71 14.62
N ALA A 63 -5.95 -6.22 15.78
CA ALA A 63 -6.87 -5.55 16.68
C ALA A 63 -6.17 -4.38 17.38
N ARG A 64 -6.91 -3.30 17.59
CA ARG A 64 -6.43 -2.11 18.31
C ARG A 64 -5.96 -2.50 19.71
N VAL A 65 -4.65 -2.46 19.94
CA VAL A 65 -4.07 -2.67 21.27
C VAL A 65 -4.21 -1.36 22.07
N ALA A 66 -4.64 -1.44 23.33
CA ALA A 66 -4.89 -0.27 24.19
C ALA A 66 -3.61 0.36 24.78
N ASP A 67 -2.48 -0.35 24.75
CA ASP A 67 -1.19 0.08 25.29
C ASP A 67 -0.26 0.60 24.18
N ALA A 68 0.38 1.77 24.40
CA ALA A 68 1.19 2.44 23.39
C ALA A 68 2.49 1.69 23.04
N ALA A 69 3.14 1.04 24.01
CA ALA A 69 4.36 0.27 23.77
C ALA A 69 4.04 -1.03 23.01
N GLN A 70 2.92 -1.67 23.34
CA GLN A 70 2.42 -2.82 22.61
C GLN A 70 1.92 -2.42 21.20
N THR A 71 1.39 -1.22 21.03
CA THR A 71 0.98 -0.67 19.73
C THR A 71 2.19 -0.50 18.80
N LEU A 72 3.32 0.00 19.30
CA LEU A 72 4.55 0.12 18.50
C LEU A 72 5.07 -1.27 18.08
N LYS A 73 5.15 -2.22 19.02
CA LYS A 73 5.58 -3.60 18.71
C LYS A 73 4.65 -4.30 17.71
N ALA A 74 3.34 -4.10 17.85
CA ALA A 74 2.36 -4.63 16.91
C ALA A 74 2.53 -4.02 15.52
N TYR A 75 2.76 -2.70 15.46
CA TYR A 75 3.03 -1.98 14.22
C TYR A 75 4.32 -2.46 13.53
N GLU A 76 5.41 -2.69 14.27
CA GLU A 76 6.65 -3.24 13.72
C GLU A 76 6.46 -4.64 13.15
N ARG A 77 5.79 -5.53 13.89
CA ARG A 77 5.47 -6.90 13.42
C ARG A 77 4.65 -6.89 12.14
N MET A 78 3.68 -5.99 12.05
CA MET A 78 2.89 -5.80 10.83
C MET A 78 3.76 -5.33 9.67
N LEU A 79 4.64 -4.33 9.88
CA LEU A 79 5.55 -3.91 8.82
C LEU A 79 6.48 -5.03 8.35
N ASP A 80 6.93 -5.90 9.26
CA ASP A 80 7.73 -7.07 8.89
C ASP A 80 6.92 -8.09 8.08
N ALA A 81 5.68 -8.38 8.47
CA ALA A 81 4.78 -9.22 7.68
C ALA A 81 4.54 -8.61 6.28
N HIS A 82 4.38 -7.30 6.19
CA HIS A 82 4.20 -6.61 4.91
C HIS A 82 5.45 -6.74 4.04
N ARG A 83 6.65 -6.57 4.62
CA ARG A 83 7.92 -6.76 3.90
C ARG A 83 8.03 -8.17 3.35
N GLU A 84 7.62 -9.18 4.12
CA GLU A 84 7.70 -10.59 3.71
C GLU A 84 6.73 -10.92 2.56
N VAL A 85 5.50 -10.41 2.62
CA VAL A 85 4.55 -10.50 1.50
C VAL A 85 5.12 -9.85 0.24
N LEU A 86 5.67 -8.64 0.37
CA LEU A 86 6.23 -7.89 -0.76
C LEU A 86 7.48 -8.57 -1.33
N ARG A 87 8.36 -9.12 -0.49
CA ARG A 87 9.54 -9.89 -0.93
C ARG A 87 9.12 -11.09 -1.77
N ARG A 88 8.20 -11.92 -1.27
CA ARG A 88 7.70 -13.09 -2.01
C ARG A 88 7.06 -12.70 -3.34
N ALA A 89 6.30 -11.61 -3.37
CA ALA A 89 5.73 -11.09 -4.61
C ALA A 89 6.83 -10.65 -5.59
N ILE A 90 7.89 -9.97 -5.13
CA ILE A 90 9.05 -9.60 -5.96
C ILE A 90 9.80 -10.83 -6.47
N ASP A 91 10.08 -11.80 -5.60
CA ASP A 91 10.77 -13.05 -5.95
C ASP A 91 9.97 -13.85 -6.99
N ALA A 92 8.64 -13.80 -6.92
CA ALA A 92 7.73 -14.38 -7.90
C ALA A 92 7.54 -13.54 -9.18
N ARG A 93 8.29 -12.43 -9.35
CA ARG A 93 8.19 -11.49 -10.48
C ARG A 93 6.78 -10.93 -10.69
N HIS A 94 6.05 -10.70 -9.60
CA HIS A 94 4.70 -10.14 -9.63
C HIS A 94 4.65 -8.76 -10.31
N ASP A 95 3.64 -8.54 -11.16
CA ASP A 95 3.40 -7.26 -11.80
C ASP A 95 2.66 -6.29 -10.87
N PHE A 96 3.43 -5.44 -10.21
CA PHE A 96 2.88 -4.39 -9.33
C PHE A 96 2.16 -3.28 -10.11
N GLU A 97 2.48 -3.04 -11.38
CA GLU A 97 1.76 -2.04 -12.20
C GLU A 97 0.33 -2.50 -12.48
N ALA A 98 0.13 -3.80 -12.71
CA ALA A 98 -1.21 -4.37 -12.79
C ALA A 98 -2.01 -4.20 -11.49
N SER A 99 -1.33 -4.27 -10.33
CA SER A 99 -1.94 -4.04 -9.02
C SER A 99 -2.38 -2.58 -8.86
N VAL A 100 -1.49 -1.64 -9.20
CA VAL A 100 -1.80 -0.21 -9.25
C VAL A 100 -3.00 0.05 -10.17
N ALA A 101 -2.98 -0.43 -11.42
CA ALA A 101 -4.05 -0.22 -12.38
C ALA A 101 -5.40 -0.77 -11.87
N ARG A 102 -5.40 -1.93 -11.21
CA ARG A 102 -6.60 -2.53 -10.61
C ARG A 102 -7.15 -1.71 -9.43
N ASP A 103 -6.28 -1.08 -8.65
CA ASP A 103 -6.68 -0.30 -7.47
C ASP A 103 -7.22 1.08 -7.85
N HIS A 104 -6.64 1.69 -8.89
CA HIS A 104 -7.07 2.98 -9.42
C HIS A 104 -8.34 2.88 -10.28
N ARG A 105 -8.54 1.78 -11.03
CA ARG A 105 -9.78 1.55 -11.82
C ARG A 105 -11.05 1.53 -10.97
N LYS A 106 -10.99 1.02 -9.73
CA LYS A 106 -12.16 1.01 -8.82
C LYS A 106 -12.43 2.37 -8.18
N GLY A 107 -11.42 3.24 -8.05
CA GLY A 107 -11.60 4.62 -7.59
C GLY A 107 -12.30 5.51 -8.62
N GLY A 108 -12.01 5.34 -9.92
CA GLY A 108 -12.60 6.12 -11.01
C GLY A 108 -14.08 5.81 -11.31
N ALA A 109 -14.50 4.56 -11.11
CA ALA A 109 -15.89 4.15 -11.37
C ALA A 109 -16.91 4.86 -10.45
N TRP A 110 -16.55 5.14 -9.20
CA TRP A 110 -17.38 5.89 -8.27
C TRP A 110 -17.41 7.39 -8.56
N THR A 111 -16.33 7.95 -9.10
CA THR A 111 -16.25 9.36 -9.50
C THR A 111 -17.09 9.67 -10.74
N TRP A 112 -17.18 8.73 -11.68
CA TRP A 112 -18.06 8.86 -12.86
C TRP A 112 -19.55 8.74 -12.49
N LEU A 113 -19.93 7.78 -11.64
CA LEU A 113 -21.34 7.60 -11.24
C LEU A 113 -21.87 8.80 -10.44
N ARG A 114 -21.06 9.43 -9.57
CA ARG A 114 -21.45 10.66 -8.86
C ARG A 114 -21.65 11.86 -9.77
N ARG A 115 -20.96 11.92 -10.92
CA ARG A 115 -21.10 13.02 -11.89
C ARG A 115 -22.31 12.86 -12.80
N ALA A 116 -22.81 11.63 -12.98
CA ALA A 116 -23.95 11.33 -13.84
C ALA A 116 -25.32 11.51 -13.15
N ILE A 117 -25.38 11.47 -11.81
CA ILE A 117 -26.62 11.58 -11.02
C ILE A 117 -26.85 13.02 -10.49
N GLY A 118 -25.89 13.93 -10.70
CA GLY A 118 -25.92 15.31 -10.19
C GLY A 118 -26.14 16.40 -11.24
N ARG A 119 -26.85 16.13 -12.33
CA ARG A 119 -27.31 17.14 -13.28
C ARG A 119 -28.81 17.07 -13.48
#